data_AF-G2GY14-F1
#
_entry.id   AF-G2GY14-F1
#
_cell.length_a   1.000
_cell.length_b   1.000
_cell.length_c   1.000
_cell.angle_alpha   90.00
_cell.angle_beta   90.00
_cell.angle_gamma   90.00
#
_symmetry.space_group_name_H-M   'P 1'
#
loop_
_entity.id
_entity.type
_entity.pdbx_description
1 polymer ?
#
loop_
_entity_poly.entity_id
_entity_poly.type
_entity_poly.pdbx_seq_one_letter_code
_entity_poly.pdbx_strand_id
1 'polypeptide(L)'
;FDASLRDALLEITQKKLGLTVICDDQMKIAGVFTDGDLRRVLSDNKFDLNNAKIAEVMTSGGIHISADKLAVEALNLMQSHNITVLLVVEGERLLGVVHMHDLLKAGIV
;
A
#
# COMPACT_ATOMS: atom_id res chain seq x y z
N PHE A 1 -11.05 -6.88 9.72
CA PHE A 1 -11.00 -6.52 8.28
C PHE A 1 -11.84 -7.51 7.51
N ASP A 2 -13.02 -7.09 7.05
CA ASP A 2 -13.97 -7.99 6.37
C ASP A 2 -13.93 -7.87 4.84
N ALA A 3 -13.07 -6.99 4.32
CA ALA A 3 -12.88 -6.82 2.88
C ALA A 3 -12.35 -8.09 2.21
N SER A 4 -12.88 -8.38 1.03
CA SER A 4 -12.42 -9.49 0.19
C SER A 4 -11.23 -9.10 -0.68
N LEU A 5 -10.53 -10.10 -1.23
CA LEU A 5 -9.53 -9.87 -2.28
C LEU A 5 -10.13 -9.10 -3.48
N ARG A 6 -11.39 -9.37 -3.83
CA ARG A 6 -12.07 -8.69 -4.93
C ARG A 6 -12.24 -7.20 -4.68
N ASP A 7 -12.59 -6.82 -3.45
CA ASP A 7 -12.73 -5.40 -3.07
C ASP A 7 -11.39 -4.67 -3.22
N ALA A 8 -10.30 -5.30 -2.77
CA ALA A 8 -8.95 -4.76 -2.92
C ALA A 8 -8.54 -4.57 -4.39
N LEU A 9 -8.88 -5.53 -5.27
CA LEU A 9 -8.59 -5.44 -6.71
C LEU A 9 -9.38 -4.32 -7.40
N LEU A 10 -10.64 -4.13 -7.01
CA LEU A 10 -11.45 -3.02 -7.50
C LEU A 10 -10.85 -1.68 -7.06
N GLU A 11 -10.40 -1.56 -5.81
CA GLU A 11 -9.77 -0.35 -5.30
C GLU A 11 -8.46 -0.01 -6.06
N ILE A 12 -7.59 -1.01 -6.27
CA ILE A 12 -6.37 -0.84 -7.09
C ILE A 12 -6.71 -0.30 -8.49
N THR A 13 -7.72 -0.89 -9.12
CA THR A 13 -8.17 -0.48 -10.47
C THR A 13 -8.71 0.96 -10.48
N GLN A 14 -9.49 1.34 -9.47
CA GLN A 14 -10.08 2.67 -9.37
C GLN A 14 -9.03 3.76 -9.12
N LYS A 15 -8.06 3.49 -8.25
CA LYS A 15 -7.05 4.48 -7.85
C LYS A 15 -5.83 4.51 -8.78
N LYS A 16 -5.58 3.44 -9.54
CA LYS A 16 -4.46 3.31 -10.49
C LYS A 16 -3.06 3.48 -9.87
N LEU A 17 -2.92 3.10 -8.60
CA LEU A 17 -1.67 3.23 -7.85
C LEU A 17 -0.87 1.92 -7.79
N GLY A 18 -1.42 0.81 -8.29
CA GLY A 18 -0.81 -0.52 -8.21
C GLY A 18 -0.79 -1.13 -6.80
N LEU A 19 -1.44 -0.46 -5.84
CA LEU A 19 -1.60 -0.92 -4.46
C LEU A 19 -2.88 -0.37 -3.83
N THR A 20 -3.32 -1.06 -2.77
CA THR A 20 -4.31 -0.57 -1.82
C THR A 20 -3.83 -0.78 -0.39
N VAL A 21 -4.34 0.03 0.54
CA VAL A 21 -4.00 -0.01 1.96
C VAL A 21 -5.20 -0.49 2.73
N ILE A 22 -5.00 -1.55 3.51
CA ILE A 22 -6.04 -2.12 4.37
C ILE A 22 -5.92 -1.41 5.71
N CYS A 23 -6.99 -0.73 6.12
CA CYS A 23 -7.07 -0.02 7.39
C CYS A 23 -8.26 -0.49 8.22
N ASP A 24 -8.24 -0.18 9.51
CA ASP A 24 -9.42 -0.33 10.37
C ASP A 24 -10.31 0.91 10.26
N ASP A 25 -11.41 0.92 11.04
CA ASP A 25 -12.37 2.02 11.05
C ASP A 25 -11.78 3.35 11.54
N GLN A 26 -10.61 3.31 12.21
CA GLN A 26 -9.87 4.48 12.68
C GLN A 26 -8.76 4.91 11.72
N MET A 27 -8.70 4.31 10.52
CA MET A 27 -7.64 4.50 9.52
C MET A 27 -6.26 4.03 9.99
N LYS A 28 -6.19 3.12 10.96
CA LYS A 28 -4.92 2.49 11.35
C LYS A 28 -4.54 1.42 10.33
N ILE A 29 -3.29 1.44 9.88
CA ILE A 29 -2.79 0.53 8.84
C ILE A 29 -2.71 -0.90 9.40
N ALA A 30 -3.37 -1.82 8.71
CA ALA A 30 -3.29 -3.25 8.95
C ALA A 30 -2.35 -3.95 7.97
N GLY A 31 -2.35 -3.49 6.72
CA GLY A 31 -1.59 -4.12 5.64
C GLY A 31 -1.65 -3.36 4.34
N VAL A 32 -0.87 -3.85 3.37
CA VAL A 32 -0.88 -3.40 1.97
C VAL A 32 -1.08 -4.60 1.06
N PHE A 33 -1.75 -4.38 -0.06
CA PHE A 33 -1.90 -5.35 -1.12
C PHE A 33 -1.59 -4.71 -2.47
N THR A 34 -0.78 -5.37 -3.28
CA THR A 34 -0.24 -4.87 -4.56
C THR A 34 -0.52 -5.81 -5.72
N ASP A 35 -0.36 -5.34 -6.96
CA ASP A 35 -0.39 -6.22 -8.15
C ASP A 35 0.67 -7.34 -8.07
N GLY A 36 1.78 -7.08 -7.37
CA GLY A 36 2.81 -8.08 -7.09
C GLY A 36 2.33 -9.18 -6.17
N ASP A 37 1.52 -8.83 -5.16
CA ASP A 37 0.86 -9.80 -4.28
C ASP A 37 -0.18 -10.61 -5.06
N LEU A 38 -0.99 -9.95 -5.89
CA LEU A 38 -1.93 -10.65 -6.77
C LEU A 38 -1.22 -11.71 -7.62
N ARG A 39 -0.12 -11.35 -8.29
CA ARG A 39 0.65 -12.31 -9.09
C ARG A 39 1.12 -13.51 -8.26
N ARG A 40 1.54 -13.29 -7.01
CA ARG A 40 1.96 -14.35 -6.08
C ARG A 40 0.78 -15.25 -5.70
N VAL A 41 -0.36 -14.66 -5.31
CA VAL A 41 -1.58 -15.39 -4.96
C VAL A 41 -2.08 -16.24 -6.13
N LEU A 42 -2.08 -15.69 -7.36
CA LEU A 42 -2.46 -16.42 -8.57
C LEU A 42 -1.54 -17.61 -8.89
N SER A 43 -0.29 -17.56 -8.44
CA SER A 43 0.69 -18.63 -8.67
C SER A 43 0.66 -19.69 -7.56
N ASP A 44 -0.03 -19.42 -6.45
CA ASP A 44 -0.14 -20.31 -5.30
C ASP A 44 -1.55 -20.93 -5.24
N ASN A 45 -1.64 -22.23 -5.50
CA ASN A 45 -2.91 -22.97 -5.49
C ASN A 45 -3.57 -23.10 -4.11
N LYS A 46 -3.00 -22.48 -3.06
CA LYS A 46 -3.55 -22.50 -1.70
C LYS A 46 -4.73 -21.56 -1.50
N PHE A 47 -4.91 -20.55 -2.33
CA PHE A 47 -5.91 -19.52 -2.12
C PHE A 47 -7.10 -19.65 -3.08
N ASP A 48 -8.31 -19.72 -2.53
CA ASP A 48 -9.52 -19.54 -3.32
C ASP A 48 -9.75 -18.05 -3.57
N LEU A 49 -9.36 -17.59 -4.76
CA LEU A 49 -9.47 -16.19 -5.18
C LEU A 49 -10.87 -15.59 -5.04
N ASN A 50 -11.92 -16.42 -5.12
CA ASN A 50 -13.30 -15.95 -5.05
C ASN A 50 -13.73 -15.63 -3.61
N ASN A 51 -13.15 -16.31 -2.63
CA ASN A 51 -13.57 -16.26 -1.23
C ASN A 51 -12.47 -15.76 -0.28
N ALA A 52 -11.25 -15.57 -0.76
CA ALA A 52 -10.12 -15.14 0.05
C ALA A 52 -10.39 -13.78 0.70
N LYS A 53 -10.15 -13.72 2.01
CA LYS A 53 -10.17 -12.45 2.74
C LYS A 53 -8.89 -11.70 2.46
N ILE A 54 -8.96 -10.37 2.38
CA ILE A 54 -7.75 -9.57 2.13
C ILE A 54 -6.69 -9.78 3.22
N ALA A 55 -7.12 -10.01 4.46
CA ALA A 55 -6.24 -10.26 5.59
C ALA A 55 -5.38 -11.53 5.46
N GLU A 56 -5.78 -12.48 4.61
CA GLU A 56 -5.05 -13.74 4.38
C GLU A 56 -3.91 -13.58 3.35
N VAL A 57 -3.98 -12.53 2.51
CA VAL A 57 -3.11 -12.35 1.36
C VAL A 57 -2.38 -10.99 1.33
N MET A 58 -2.74 -10.07 2.21
CA MET A 58 -2.03 -8.80 2.37
C MET A 58 -0.67 -8.97 3.03
N THR A 59 0.26 -8.07 2.71
CA THR A 59 1.47 -7.89 3.52
C THR A 59 1.11 -7.06 4.75
N SER A 60 1.38 -7.58 5.96
CA SER A 60 1.06 -6.87 7.21
C SER A 60 1.85 -5.56 7.35
N GLY A 61 1.18 -4.53 7.85
CA GLY A 61 1.72 -3.18 7.94
C GLY A 61 1.94 -2.52 6.58
N GLY A 62 3.13 -1.96 6.38
CA GLY A 62 3.50 -1.24 5.17
C GLY A 62 4.58 -0.22 5.49
N ILE A 63 5.46 0.06 4.52
CA ILE A 63 6.47 1.11 4.70
C ILE A 63 5.76 2.46 4.69
N HIS A 64 5.93 3.22 5.77
CA HIS A 64 5.24 4.48 5.98
C HIS A 64 6.19 5.52 6.57
N ILE A 65 5.82 6.80 6.39
CA ILE A 65 6.53 7.95 6.94
C ILE A 65 5.54 8.92 7.58
N SER A 66 6.00 9.63 8.62
CA SER A 66 5.20 10.67 9.25
C SER A 66 5.06 11.90 8.34
N ALA A 67 3.89 12.53 8.36
CA ALA A 67 3.58 13.69 7.53
C ALA A 67 4.40 14.95 7.83
N ASP A 68 5.08 15.00 8.97
CA ASP A 68 5.99 16.08 9.37
C ASP A 68 7.42 15.92 8.81
N LYS A 69 7.70 14.82 8.10
CA LYS A 69 9.00 14.55 7.48
C LYS A 69 9.19 15.24 6.14
N LEU A 70 10.46 15.51 5.80
CA LEU A 70 10.80 16.13 4.54
C LEU A 70 10.58 15.17 3.37
N ALA A 71 10.18 15.72 2.22
CA ALA A 71 9.99 14.94 1.00
C ALA A 71 11.25 14.18 0.55
N VAL A 72 12.44 14.72 0.82
CA VAL A 72 13.71 14.03 0.54
C VAL A 72 13.90 12.78 1.42
N GLU A 73 13.43 12.81 2.67
CA GLU A 73 13.46 11.64 3.55
C GLU A 73 12.50 10.56 3.02
N ALA A 74 11.33 10.95 2.52
CA ALA A 74 10.40 10.03 1.86
C ALA A 74 11.03 9.37 0.62
N LEU A 75 11.71 10.15 -0.22
CA LEU A 75 12.41 9.64 -1.41
C LEU A 75 13.51 8.64 -1.04
N ASN A 76 14.35 8.98 -0.06
CA ASN A 76 15.43 8.12 0.42
C ASN A 76 14.89 6.80 1.00
N LEU A 77 13.80 6.87 1.78
CA LEU A 77 13.15 5.70 2.34
C LEU A 77 12.63 4.79 1.23
N MET A 78 11.95 5.36 0.23
CA MET A 78 11.46 4.61 -0.93
C MET A 78 12.58 3.88 -1.68
N GLN A 79 13.71 4.57 -1.92
CA GLN A 79 14.88 3.98 -2.57
C GLN A 79 15.49 2.84 -1.76
N SER A 80 15.65 3.03 -0.44
CA SER A 80 16.25 2.01 0.44
C SER A 80 15.44 0.71 0.54
N HIS A 81 14.12 0.80 0.35
CA HIS A 81 13.20 -0.33 0.36
C HIS A 81 12.81 -0.82 -1.05
N ASN A 82 13.37 -0.24 -2.11
CA ASN A 82 13.00 -0.51 -3.51
C ASN A 82 11.48 -0.42 -3.77
N ILE A 83 10.81 0.59 -3.21
CA ILE A 83 9.38 0.85 -3.42
C ILE A 83 9.17 2.18 -4.15
N THR A 84 8.04 2.31 -4.86
CA THR A 84 7.70 3.53 -5.62
C THR A 84 6.54 4.31 -5.04
N VAL A 85 5.89 3.78 -4.01
CA VAL A 85 4.77 4.41 -3.30
C VAL A 85 5.02 4.27 -1.81
N LEU A 86 4.80 5.35 -1.08
CA LEU A 86 5.01 5.42 0.35
C LEU A 86 3.73 5.89 1.05
N LEU A 87 3.38 5.20 2.13
CA LEU A 87 2.25 5.57 2.97
C LEU A 87 2.62 6.77 3.84
N VAL A 88 1.71 7.73 4.00
CA VAL A 88 1.91 8.91 4.85
C VAL A 88 0.97 8.83 6.03
N VAL A 89 1.49 8.96 7.24
CA VAL A 89 0.74 8.83 8.50
C VAL A 89 0.86 10.04 9.40
N GLU A 90 -0.11 10.20 10.29
CA GLU A 90 -0.02 11.05 11.49
C GLU A 90 -0.28 10.17 12.71
N GLY A 91 0.77 9.91 13.49
CA GLY A 91 0.75 8.84 14.49
C GLY A 91 0.54 7.47 13.82
N GLU A 92 -0.53 6.77 14.17
CA GLU A 92 -0.90 5.48 13.55
C GLU A 92 -1.92 5.62 12.42
N ARG A 93 -2.43 6.83 12.17
CA ARG A 93 -3.51 7.09 11.23
C ARG A 93 -2.97 7.35 9.84
N LEU A 94 -3.45 6.60 8.85
CA LEU A 94 -3.17 6.84 7.43
C LEU A 94 -3.82 8.15 6.98
N LEU A 95 -3.02 9.03 6.39
CA LEU A 95 -3.48 10.28 5.77
C LEU A 95 -3.56 10.16 4.25
N GLY A 96 -2.70 9.35 3.65
CA GLY A 96 -2.66 9.17 2.21
C GLY A 96 -1.39 8.45 1.76
N VAL A 97 -1.06 8.60 0.48
CA VAL A 97 0.12 8.00 -0.12
C VAL A 97 0.81 9.02 -1.03
N VAL A 98 2.12 8.85 -1.22
CA VAL A 98 2.91 9.62 -2.17
C VAL A 98 3.63 8.69 -3.14
N HIS A 99 3.60 9.04 -4.43
CA HIS A 99 4.39 8.32 -5.44
C HIS A 99 5.76 8.97 -5.60
N MET A 100 6.79 8.15 -5.79
CA MET A 100 8.14 8.61 -6.12
C MET A 100 8.14 9.54 -7.34
N HIS A 101 7.35 9.24 -8.36
CA HIS A 101 7.24 10.09 -9.55
C HIS A 101 6.70 11.50 -9.25
N ASP A 102 5.85 11.66 -8.24
CA ASP A 102 5.34 12.97 -7.85
C ASP A 102 6.44 13.79 -7.18
N LEU A 103 7.26 13.16 -6.33
CA LEU A 103 8.42 13.79 -5.71
C LEU A 103 9.45 14.24 -6.75
N LEU A 104 9.76 13.36 -7.72
CA LEU A 104 10.71 13.68 -8.80
C LEU A 104 10.19 14.82 -9.68
N LYS A 105 8.90 14.83 -10.02
CA LYS A 105 8.27 15.93 -10.78
C LYS A 105 8.27 17.25 -10.01
N ALA A 106 8.19 17.20 -8.68
CA ALA A 106 8.30 18.36 -7.81
C ALA A 106 9.74 18.88 -7.65
N GLY A 107 10.74 18.20 -8.25
CA GLY A 107 12.15 18.60 -8.22
C GLY A 107 12.89 18.12 -6.97
N ILE A 108 12.34 17.15 -6.23
CA ILE A 108 13.04 16.50 -5.12
C ILE A 108 13.99 15.45 -5.69
N VAL A 109 15.29 15.61 -5.43
CA VAL A 109 16.39 14.75 -5.92
C VAL A 109 17.46 14.53 -4.85
#